data_AF-A0A292IIH5-F1
#
_entry.id   AF-A0A292IIH5-F1
#
_cell.length_a   1.000
_cell.length_b   1.000
_cell.length_c   1.000
_cell.angle_alpha   90.00
_cell.angle_beta   90.00
_cell.angle_gamma   90.00
#
_symmetry.space_group_name_H-M   'P 1'
#
loop_
_entity.id
_entity.type
_entity.pdbx_description
1 polymer ?
#
loop_
_entity_poly.entity_id
_entity_poly.type
_entity_poly.pdbx_seq_one_letter_code
_entity_poly.pdbx_strand_id
1 'polypeptide(L)'
;MENNDHNYKVSNVSARLVTEKRFQKTDAGGYDPDDVDSFLDLVIETLSFYETNFQRYQSAKATFESMMTKVKAQAATIQKLQTELSEMYNNGYSNQLMIRRIQTLESKNNNHEIESRLSNIENLLSKLVKSST
;
A
#
# COMPACT_ATOMS: atom_id res chain seq x y z
N MET A 1 -22.82 19.34 23.74
CA MET A 1 -21.46 19.16 24.27
C MET A 1 -20.78 20.50 24.14
N GLU A 2 -20.44 21.06 25.29
CA GLU A 2 -20.10 22.46 25.50
C GLU A 2 -18.71 22.77 24.94
N ASN A 3 -18.64 23.67 23.95
CA ASN A 3 -17.39 24.16 23.37
C ASN A 3 -16.72 25.11 24.38
N ASN A 4 -15.91 24.53 25.26
CA ASN A 4 -15.01 25.30 26.12
C ASN A 4 -13.76 25.70 25.33
N ASP A 5 -13.92 26.66 24.42
CA ASP A 5 -12.83 27.46 23.85
C ASP A 5 -12.24 28.35 24.96
N HIS A 6 -11.58 27.74 25.94
CA HIS A 6 -10.60 28.44 26.74
C HIS A 6 -9.43 28.75 25.81
N ASN A 7 -9.53 29.90 25.14
CA ASN A 7 -8.45 30.57 24.44
C ASN A 7 -7.37 30.97 25.46
N TYR A 8 -6.68 29.98 26.00
CA TYR A 8 -5.32 30.18 26.45
C TYR A 8 -4.59 30.54 25.16
N LYS A 9 -4.26 31.82 24.98
CA LYS A 9 -3.24 32.24 24.03
C LYS A 9 -2.05 31.33 24.34
N VAL A 10 -1.87 30.25 23.57
CA VAL A 10 -0.71 29.38 23.68
C VAL A 10 0.42 30.26 23.19
N SER A 11 1.00 31.01 24.12
CA SER A 11 2.23 31.73 23.90
C SER A 11 3.25 30.64 23.63
N ASN A 12 3.57 30.44 22.34
CA ASN A 12 4.61 29.51 21.93
C ASN A 12 5.95 30.05 22.43
N VAL A 13 6.28 29.73 23.69
CA VAL A 13 7.60 29.98 24.25
C VAL A 13 8.52 28.94 23.64
N SER A 14 9.43 29.38 22.78
CA SER A 14 10.45 28.53 22.21
C SER A 14 11.78 28.66 22.95
N ALA A 15 12.63 27.65 22.85
CA ALA A 15 14.00 27.69 23.40
C ALA A 15 14.75 28.94 22.91
N ARG A 16 14.58 29.29 21.63
CA ARG A 16 15.13 30.51 21.03
C ARG A 16 14.59 31.78 21.69
N LEU A 17 13.28 31.87 21.89
CA LEU A 17 12.66 33.04 22.50
C LEU A 17 13.16 33.27 23.93
N VAL A 18 13.33 32.18 24.70
CA VAL A 18 13.88 32.25 26.06
C VAL A 18 15.33 32.74 26.04
N THR A 19 16.15 32.21 25.13
CA THR A 19 17.56 32.62 24.96
C THR A 19 17.70 34.11 24.62
N GLU A 20 16.82 34.63 23.77
CA GLU A 20 16.86 36.03 23.33
C GLU A 20 16.20 37.00 24.32
N LYS A 21 15.55 36.48 25.37
CA LYS A 21 14.79 37.30 26.32
C LYS A 21 15.73 38.15 27.18
N ARG A 22 15.47 39.46 27.23
CA ARG A 22 16.11 40.38 28.17
C ARG A 22 15.08 40.89 29.16
N PHE A 23 15.38 40.71 30.45
CA PHE A 23 14.58 41.25 31.54
C PHE A 23 15.07 42.66 31.88
N GLN A 24 14.13 43.54 32.25
CA GLN A 24 14.48 44.85 32.78
C GLN A 24 15.01 44.67 34.21
N LYS A 25 16.11 45.35 34.54
CA LYS A 25 16.62 45.39 35.91
C LYS A 25 15.68 46.24 36.77
N THR A 26 15.40 45.78 37.99
CA THR A 26 14.62 46.51 38.98
C THR A 26 15.53 46.97 40.12
N ASP A 27 15.38 48.22 40.54
CA ASP A 27 16.29 48.85 41.51
C ASP A 27 16.08 48.37 42.97
N ALA A 28 15.00 47.63 43.26
CA ALA A 28 14.72 47.05 44.57
C ALA A 28 14.04 45.68 44.46
N GLY A 29 14.60 44.67 45.15
CA GLY A 29 13.93 43.38 45.40
C GLY A 29 13.71 42.45 44.19
N GLY A 30 14.60 42.48 43.18
CA GLY A 30 14.56 41.57 42.03
C GLY A 30 15.23 40.22 42.30
N TYR A 31 14.99 39.25 41.40
CA TYR A 31 15.74 37.99 41.38
C TYR A 31 17.21 38.23 41.04
N ASP A 32 18.09 37.36 41.54
CA ASP A 32 19.49 37.35 41.16
C ASP A 32 19.62 36.99 39.67
N PRO A 33 20.22 37.85 38.82
CA PRO A 33 20.39 37.58 37.41
C PRO A 33 21.09 36.24 37.12
N ASP A 34 22.11 35.88 37.91
CA ASP A 34 22.91 34.68 37.66
C ASP A 34 22.11 33.39 37.97
N ASP A 35 21.25 33.43 38.99
CA ASP A 35 20.34 32.33 39.33
C ASP A 35 19.23 32.17 38.30
N VAL A 36 18.67 33.31 37.82
CA VAL A 36 17.66 33.31 36.75
C VAL A 36 18.25 32.75 35.46
N ASP A 37 19.44 33.20 35.05
CA ASP A 37 20.09 32.71 33.83
C ASP A 37 20.38 31.20 33.93
N SER A 38 20.89 30.73 35.07
CA SER A 38 21.14 29.30 35.32
C SER A 38 19.87 28.45 35.22
N PHE A 39 18.73 28.96 35.74
CA PHE A 39 17.44 28.29 35.61
C PHE A 39 16.94 28.30 34.16
N LEU A 40 17.10 29.42 33.45
CA LEU A 40 16.64 29.55 32.07
C LEU A 40 17.44 28.66 31.12
N ASP A 41 18.71 28.36 31.39
CA ASP A 41 19.49 27.36 30.65
C ASP A 41 18.83 25.96 30.71
N LEU A 42 18.36 25.55 31.89
CA LEU A 42 17.63 24.27 32.05
C LEU A 42 16.30 24.28 31.29
N VAL A 43 15.60 25.42 31.29
CA VAL A 43 14.36 25.59 30.52
C VAL A 43 14.64 25.51 29.02
N ILE A 44 15.72 26.13 28.54
CA ILE A 44 16.14 26.10 27.13
C ILE A 44 16.45 24.67 26.70
N GLU A 45 17.20 23.90 27.50
CA GLU A 45 17.52 22.50 27.20
C GLU A 45 16.24 21.67 27.09
N THR A 46 15.34 21.82 28.07
CA THR A 46 14.07 21.11 28.12
C THR A 46 13.18 21.45 26.91
N LEU A 47 13.03 22.74 26.60
CA LEU A 47 12.27 23.20 25.44
C LEU A 47 12.88 22.66 24.14
N SER A 48 14.20 22.73 23.98
CA SER A 48 14.90 22.23 22.78
C SER A 48 14.67 20.72 22.58
N PHE A 49 14.67 19.95 23.66
CA PHE A 49 14.35 18.52 23.64
C PHE A 49 12.92 18.27 23.16
N TYR A 50 11.92 18.95 23.75
CA TYR A 50 10.53 18.76 23.36
C TYR A 50 10.22 19.28 21.97
N GLU A 51 10.78 20.41 21.55
CA GLU A 51 10.66 20.94 20.19
C GLU A 51 11.21 19.94 19.17
N THR A 52 12.41 19.42 19.41
CA THR A 52 13.02 18.41 18.53
C THR A 52 12.16 17.15 18.43
N ASN A 53 11.66 16.65 19.56
CA ASN A 53 10.78 15.48 19.56
C ASN A 53 9.46 15.76 18.86
N PHE A 54 8.86 16.93 19.09
CA PHE A 54 7.64 17.35 18.42
C PHE A 54 7.83 17.40 16.90
N GLN A 55 8.95 17.94 16.41
CA GLN A 55 9.27 17.93 14.97
C GLN A 55 9.44 16.52 14.41
N ARG A 56 10.08 15.61 15.17
CA ARG A 56 10.16 14.18 14.78
C ARG A 56 8.78 13.55 14.70
N TYR A 57 7.90 13.80 15.68
CA TYR A 57 6.53 13.29 15.67
C TYR A 57 5.73 13.82 14.49
N GLN A 58 5.83 15.11 14.18
CA GLN A 58 5.16 15.72 13.03
C GLN A 58 5.63 15.11 11.71
N SER A 59 6.94 14.87 11.57
CA SER A 59 7.51 14.22 10.38
C SER A 59 7.05 12.75 10.24
N ALA A 60 7.02 12.01 11.35
CA ALA A 60 6.53 10.63 11.38
C ALA A 60 5.03 10.56 11.04
N LYS A 61 4.22 11.48 11.59
CA LYS A 61 2.80 11.60 11.28
C LYS A 61 2.56 11.86 9.79
N ALA A 62 3.26 12.82 9.19
CA ALA A 62 3.13 13.12 7.76
C ALA A 62 3.51 11.91 6.88
N THR A 63 4.54 11.17 7.28
CA THR A 63 4.95 9.93 6.59
C THR A 63 3.86 8.86 6.69
N PHE A 64 3.26 8.70 7.87
CA PHE A 64 2.17 7.75 8.09
C PHE A 64 0.91 8.12 7.29
N GLU A 65 0.54 9.40 7.25
CA GLU A 65 -0.57 9.89 6.43
C GLU A 65 -0.35 9.56 4.94
N SER A 66 0.85 9.79 4.41
CA SER A 66 1.20 9.42 3.04
C SER A 66 1.08 7.91 2.78
N MET A 67 1.56 7.09 3.72
CA MET A 67 1.43 5.63 3.64
C MET A 67 -0.05 5.20 3.65
N MET A 68 -0.85 5.80 4.52
CA MET A 68 -2.28 5.52 4.62
C MET A 68 -3.02 5.84 3.32
N THR A 69 -2.67 6.94 2.65
CA THR A 69 -3.20 7.28 1.32
C THR A 69 -2.85 6.21 0.28
N LYS A 70 -1.61 5.72 0.27
CA LYS A 70 -1.17 4.65 -0.65
C LYS A 70 -1.90 3.34 -0.39
N VAL A 71 -2.05 2.94 0.89
CA VAL A 71 -2.81 1.73 1.27
C VAL A 71 -4.25 1.84 0.81
N LYS A 72 -4.90 3.00 1.01
CA LYS A 72 -6.28 3.23 0.54
C LYS A 72 -6.41 3.09 -0.97
N ALA A 73 -5.46 3.62 -1.74
CA ALA A 73 -5.44 3.48 -3.21
C ALA A 73 -5.24 2.03 -3.65
N GLN A 74 -4.38 1.27 -2.97
CA GLN A 74 -4.19 -0.16 -3.23
C GLN A 74 -5.46 -0.96 -2.90
N ALA A 75 -6.11 -0.69 -1.78
CA ALA A 75 -7.35 -1.35 -1.40
C ALA A 75 -8.46 -1.12 -2.45
N ALA A 76 -8.60 0.10 -2.98
CA ALA A 76 -9.54 0.39 -4.06
C ALA A 76 -9.20 -0.40 -5.35
N THR A 77 -7.91 -0.57 -5.65
CA THR A 77 -7.46 -1.37 -6.80
C THR A 77 -7.80 -2.84 -6.64
N ILE A 78 -7.54 -3.41 -5.46
CA ILE A 78 -7.88 -4.80 -5.13
C ILE A 78 -9.39 -5.01 -5.27
N GLN A 79 -10.19 -4.08 -4.75
CA GLN A 79 -11.65 -4.15 -4.88
C GLN A 79 -12.10 -4.15 -6.35
N LYS A 80 -11.51 -3.28 -7.19
CA LYS A 80 -11.80 -3.25 -8.63
C LYS A 80 -11.46 -4.59 -9.30
N LEU A 81 -10.29 -5.15 -9.01
CA LEU A 81 -9.86 -6.45 -9.56
C LEU A 81 -10.78 -7.60 -9.11
N GLN A 82 -11.23 -7.58 -7.85
CA GLN A 82 -12.19 -8.55 -7.35
C GLN A 82 -13.54 -8.45 -8.08
N THR A 83 -14.03 -7.24 -8.34
CA THR A 83 -15.25 -7.02 -9.15
C THR A 83 -15.07 -7.53 -10.57
N GLU A 84 -13.96 -7.17 -11.24
CA GLU A 84 -13.67 -7.62 -12.60
C GLU A 84 -13.60 -9.14 -12.72
N LEU A 85 -12.92 -9.83 -11.78
CA LEU A 85 -12.89 -11.29 -11.73
C LEU A 85 -14.28 -11.90 -11.53
N SER A 86 -15.11 -11.31 -10.67
CA SER A 86 -16.49 -11.75 -10.44
C SER A 86 -17.34 -11.59 -11.70
N GLU A 87 -17.23 -10.46 -12.39
CA GLU A 87 -17.91 -10.21 -13.66
C GLU A 87 -17.45 -11.19 -14.75
N MET A 88 -16.15 -11.45 -14.88
CA MET A 88 -15.63 -12.46 -15.81
C MET A 88 -16.18 -13.86 -15.52
N TYR A 89 -16.27 -14.23 -14.24
CA TYR A 89 -16.83 -15.52 -13.83
C TYR A 89 -18.32 -15.61 -14.16
N ASN A 90 -19.10 -14.59 -13.79
CA ASN A 90 -20.55 -14.53 -14.02
C ASN A 90 -20.91 -14.44 -15.51
N ASN A 91 -20.09 -13.74 -16.31
CA ASN A 91 -20.25 -13.64 -17.76
C ASN A 91 -19.76 -14.89 -18.51
N GLY A 92 -19.44 -15.98 -17.80
CA GLY A 92 -19.11 -17.26 -18.39
C GLY A 92 -17.78 -17.23 -19.15
N TYR A 93 -16.86 -16.31 -18.85
CA TYR A 93 -15.55 -16.25 -19.51
C TYR A 93 -14.78 -17.57 -19.34
N SER A 94 -14.93 -18.21 -18.16
CA SER A 94 -14.45 -19.58 -17.90
C SER A 94 -15.12 -20.60 -18.84
N ASN A 95 -16.45 -20.56 -18.99
CA ASN A 95 -17.18 -21.44 -19.90
C ASN A 95 -16.79 -21.20 -21.37
N GLN A 96 -16.60 -19.96 -21.81
CA GLN A 96 -16.18 -19.63 -23.17
C GLN A 96 -14.76 -20.09 -23.48
N LEU A 97 -13.81 -19.91 -22.54
CA LEU A 97 -12.44 -20.44 -22.67
C LEU A 97 -12.45 -21.96 -22.70
N MET A 98 -13.26 -22.60 -21.85
CA MET A 98 -13.41 -24.05 -21.82
C MET A 98 -14.03 -24.58 -23.11
N ILE A 99 -15.05 -23.91 -23.67
CA ILE A 99 -15.64 -24.23 -24.97
C ILE A 99 -14.59 -24.13 -26.08
N ARG A 100 -13.81 -23.04 -26.14
CA ARG A 100 -12.73 -22.92 -27.13
C ARG A 100 -11.69 -24.02 -26.97
N ARG A 101 -11.36 -24.40 -25.73
CA ARG A 101 -10.43 -25.50 -25.46
C ARG A 101 -11.00 -26.84 -25.89
N ILE A 102 -12.28 -27.12 -25.64
CA ILE A 102 -12.99 -28.32 -26.09
C ILE A 102 -12.99 -28.38 -27.62
N GLN A 103 -13.38 -27.32 -28.31
CA GLN A 103 -13.36 -27.26 -29.78
C GLN A 103 -11.96 -27.49 -30.37
N THR A 104 -10.93 -26.97 -29.72
CA THR A 104 -9.53 -27.19 -30.15
C THR A 104 -9.09 -28.64 -29.90
N LEU A 105 -9.57 -29.27 -28.82
CA LEU A 105 -9.28 -30.67 -28.54
C LEU A 105 -10.04 -31.60 -29.49
N GLU A 106 -11.32 -31.32 -29.78
CA GLU A 106 -12.13 -32.06 -30.76
C GLU A 106 -11.50 -32.01 -32.15
N SER A 107 -11.11 -30.82 -32.63
CA SER A 107 -10.45 -30.68 -33.92
C SER A 107 -9.13 -31.45 -34.03
N LYS A 108 -8.38 -31.57 -32.93
CA LYS A 108 -7.15 -32.39 -32.84
C LYS A 108 -7.43 -33.88 -32.64
N ASN A 109 -8.57 -34.21 -32.04
CA ASN A 109 -9.04 -35.58 -31.83
C ASN A 109 -9.81 -36.11 -33.05
N ASN A 110 -9.89 -35.35 -34.15
CA ASN A 110 -10.27 -35.88 -35.44
C ASN A 110 -9.29 -37.00 -35.80
N ASN A 111 -9.72 -38.23 -35.55
CA ASN A 111 -9.04 -39.50 -35.77
C ASN A 111 -8.65 -39.75 -37.23
N HIS A 112 -8.66 -38.74 -38.10
CA HIS A 112 -8.44 -38.88 -39.53
C HIS A 112 -7.06 -39.47 -39.85
N GLU A 113 -6.05 -39.15 -39.05
CA GLU A 113 -4.72 -39.77 -39.19
C GLU A 113 -4.72 -41.24 -38.75
N ILE A 114 -5.48 -41.59 -37.69
CA ILE A 114 -5.63 -42.97 -37.21
C ILE A 114 -6.45 -43.79 -38.21
N GLU A 115 -7.53 -43.24 -38.75
CA GLU A 115 -8.37 -43.85 -39.79
C GLU A 115 -7.58 -44.09 -41.08
N SER A 116 -6.75 -43.13 -41.50
CA SER A 116 -5.85 -43.30 -42.65
C SER A 116 -4.83 -44.42 -42.43
N ARG A 117 -4.22 -44.48 -41.24
CA ARG A 117 -3.27 -45.55 -40.89
C ARG A 117 -3.95 -46.92 -40.83
N LEU A 118 -5.15 -47.01 -40.25
CA LEU A 118 -5.94 -48.25 -40.21
C LEU A 118 -6.29 -48.73 -41.62
N SER A 119 -6.76 -47.83 -42.49
CA SER A 119 -7.07 -48.18 -43.88
C SER A 119 -5.83 -48.67 -44.65
N ASN A 120 -4.66 -48.07 -44.41
CA ASN A 120 -3.42 -48.55 -45.01
C ASN A 120 -3.01 -49.94 -44.50
N ILE A 121 -3.19 -50.21 -43.20
CA ILE A 121 -2.95 -51.52 -42.61
C ILE A 121 -3.90 -52.56 -43.20
N GLU A 122 -5.20 -52.25 -43.31
CA GLU A 122 -6.19 -53.13 -43.97
C GLU A 122 -5.80 -53.45 -45.42
N ASN A 123 -5.34 -52.45 -46.16
CA ASN A 123 -4.88 -52.63 -47.53
C ASN A 123 -3.62 -53.50 -47.62
N LEU A 124 -2.68 -53.39 -46.68
CA LEU A 124 -1.49 -54.25 -46.65
C LEU A 124 -1.84 -55.68 -46.26
N LEU A 125 -2.69 -55.87 -45.25
CA LEU A 125 -3.16 -57.18 -44.82
C LEU A 125 -3.93 -57.89 -45.93
N SER A 126 -4.81 -57.19 -46.64
CA SER A 126 -5.56 -57.79 -47.75
C SER A 126 -4.65 -58.24 -48.90
N LYS A 127 -3.55 -57.53 -49.18
CA LYS A 127 -2.55 -57.94 -50.19
C LYS A 127 -1.78 -59.18 -49.74
N LEU A 128 -1.41 -59.25 -48.47
CA LEU A 128 -0.66 -60.38 -47.89
C LEU A 128 -1.48 -61.66 -47.85
N VAL A 129 -2.78 -61.54 -47.53
CA VAL A 129 -3.75 -62.64 -47.61
C VAL A 129 -3.91 -63.10 -49.06
N LYS A 130 -4.10 -62.17 -50.01
CA LYS A 130 -4.22 -62.50 -51.45
C LYS A 130 -2.97 -63.11 -52.07
N SER A 131 -1.77 -62.82 -51.55
CA SER A 131 -0.52 -63.43 -52.03
C SER A 131 -0.22 -64.80 -51.40
N SER A 132 -0.99 -65.21 -50.38
CA SER A 132 -0.81 -66.47 -49.64
C SER A 132 -1.85 -67.54 -50.03
N THR A 133 -2.66 -67.29 -51.06
CA THR A 133 -3.64 -68.22 -51.66
C THR A 133 -3.34 -68.37 -53.14
#